data_AF-A0A1M5B5E1-F1
#
_entry.id   AF-A0A1M5B5E1-F1
#
_cell.length_a   1.000
_cell.length_b   1.000
_cell.length_c   1.000
_cell.angle_alpha   90.00
_cell.angle_beta   90.00
_cell.angle_gamma   90.00
#
_symmetry.space_group_name_H-M   'P 1'
#
loop_
_entity.id
_entity.type
_entity.pdbx_description
1 polymer ?
#
loop_
_entity_poly.entity_id
_entity_poly.type
_entity_poly.pdbx_seq_one_letter_code
_entity_poly.pdbx_strand_id
1 'polypeptide(L)'
;MGHPVTTNPFIIMLINMSIVFVVLIGLSAMIRLIHLCDPTNKAKEVKKPAAAPKAAAPAAAPAAAPKADNSAVIAVIAAAVAAYDSEARIVTVRPIESSVWKNNARAVALNNTVC
;
A
#
# COMPACT_ATOMS: atom_id res chain seq x y z
N MET A 1 13.38 -7.14 -33.91
CA MET A 1 12.88 -8.28 -34.71
C MET A 1 12.53 -9.41 -33.74
N GLY A 2 11.24 -9.60 -33.47
CA GLY A 2 10.64 -10.80 -32.86
C GLY A 2 11.16 -11.28 -31.50
N HIS A 3 10.64 -10.77 -30.39
CA HIS A 3 10.59 -11.57 -29.17
C HIS A 3 9.52 -12.66 -29.39
N PRO A 4 9.83 -13.97 -29.27
CA PRO A 4 8.81 -15.00 -29.36
C PRO A 4 7.94 -14.92 -28.10
N VAL A 5 6.95 -14.03 -28.13
CA VAL A 5 5.77 -14.20 -27.30
C VAL A 5 5.11 -15.47 -27.79
N THR A 6 4.99 -16.45 -26.90
CA THR A 6 4.33 -17.72 -27.21
C THR A 6 2.99 -17.43 -27.89
N THR A 7 2.88 -17.68 -29.19
CA THR A 7 1.72 -17.26 -30.02
C THR A 7 0.49 -18.13 -29.76
N ASN A 8 0.59 -19.07 -28.81
CA ASN A 8 -0.42 -20.05 -28.55
C ASN A 8 -1.29 -19.61 -27.35
N PRO A 9 -2.60 -19.35 -27.56
CA PRO A 9 -3.49 -18.81 -26.52
C PRO A 9 -3.58 -19.71 -25.28
N PHE A 10 -3.46 -21.03 -25.46
CA PHE A 10 -3.43 -21.99 -24.35
C PHE A 10 -2.18 -21.83 -23.45
N ILE A 11 -1.02 -21.55 -24.04
CA ILE A 11 0.22 -21.35 -23.26
C ILE A 11 0.14 -20.04 -22.49
N ILE A 12 -0.40 -18.98 -23.08
CA ILE A 12 -0.56 -17.68 -22.41
C ILE A 12 -1.44 -17.83 -21.16
N MET A 13 -2.54 -18.59 -21.25
CA MET A 13 -3.42 -18.87 -20.12
C MET A 13 -2.72 -19.69 -19.02
N LEU A 14 -1.97 -20.73 -19.39
CA LEU A 14 -1.22 -21.56 -18.45
C LEU A 14 -0.12 -20.76 -17.72
N ILE A 15 0.57 -19.86 -18.41
CA ILE A 15 1.59 -19.00 -17.81
C ILE A 15 0.95 -18.06 -16.78
N ASN A 16 -0.16 -17.38 -17.12
CA ASN A 16 -0.80 -16.45 -16.21
C ASN A 16 -1.42 -17.16 -14.99
N MET A 17 -2.03 -18.33 -15.17
CA MET A 17 -2.54 -19.10 -14.04
C MET A 17 -1.40 -19.58 -13.14
N SER A 18 -0.36 -20.19 -13.70
CA SER A 18 0.75 -20.74 -12.90
C SER A 18 1.56 -19.66 -12.16
N ILE A 19 1.82 -18.49 -12.76
CA ILE A 19 2.57 -17.43 -12.08
C ILE A 19 1.81 -16.90 -10.87
N VAL A 20 0.48 -16.72 -10.98
CA VAL A 20 -0.38 -16.28 -9.87
C VAL A 20 -0.37 -17.33 -8.76
N PHE A 21 -0.48 -18.62 -9.10
CA PHE A 21 -0.35 -19.71 -8.13
C PHE A 21 1.01 -19.73 -7.42
N VAL A 22 2.11 -19.59 -8.16
CA VAL A 22 3.47 -19.55 -7.60
C VAL A 22 3.64 -18.39 -6.63
N VAL A 23 3.15 -17.20 -6.98
CA VAL A 23 3.21 -16.03 -6.10
C VAL A 23 2.37 -16.24 -4.84
N LEU A 24 1.15 -16.77 -4.96
CA LEU A 24 0.29 -17.06 -3.80
C LEU A 24 0.90 -18.09 -2.85
N ILE A 25 1.42 -19.19 -3.41
CA ILE A 25 2.10 -20.24 -2.63
C ILE A 25 3.37 -19.66 -1.99
N GLY A 26 4.13 -18.86 -2.73
CA GLY A 26 5.35 -18.20 -2.24
C GLY A 26 5.07 -17.27 -1.07
N LEU A 27 4.03 -16.42 -1.14
CA LEU A 27 3.62 -15.55 -0.03
C LEU A 27 3.12 -16.37 1.17
N SER A 28 2.33 -17.41 0.94
CA SER A 28 1.85 -18.30 2.01
C SER A 28 3.01 -19.03 2.72
N ALA A 29 3.96 -19.55 1.95
CA ALA A 29 5.16 -20.21 2.46
C ALA A 29 6.09 -19.23 3.18
N MET A 30 6.29 -18.02 2.64
CA MET A 30 7.09 -16.97 3.27
C MET A 30 6.57 -16.62 4.66
N ILE A 31 5.26 -16.40 4.79
CA ILE A 31 4.62 -16.10 6.08
C ILE A 31 4.79 -17.26 7.07
N ARG A 32 4.55 -18.50 6.62
CA ARG A 32 4.74 -19.70 7.46
C ARG A 32 6.20 -19.91 7.85
N LEU A 33 7.14 -19.61 6.96
CA LEU A 33 8.58 -19.74 7.19
C LEU A 33 9.04 -18.72 8.24
N ILE A 34 8.56 -17.47 8.14
CA ILE A 34 8.83 -16.45 9.16
C ILE A 34 8.24 -16.88 10.50
N HIS A 35 6.99 -17.39 10.56
CA HIS A 35 6.41 -17.89 11.81
C HIS A 35 7.12 -19.12 12.40
N LEU A 36 7.79 -19.93 11.57
CA LEU A 36 8.56 -21.09 12.04
C LEU A 36 9.96 -20.68 12.49
N CYS A 37 10.60 -19.77 11.76
CA CYS A 37 11.93 -19.26 12.06
C CYS A 37 11.92 -18.18 13.15
N ASP A 38 10.76 -17.58 13.42
CA ASP A 38 10.46 -16.71 14.56
C ASP A 38 9.84 -17.56 15.69
N PRO A 39 10.68 -18.13 16.58
CA PRO A 39 10.22 -18.97 17.68
C PRO A 39 9.71 -18.13 18.86
N THR A 40 9.65 -16.79 18.73
CA THR A 40 9.27 -15.89 19.83
C THR A 40 7.76 -15.76 20.00
N ASN A 41 6.95 -16.21 19.03
CA ASN A 41 5.49 -16.17 19.11
C ASN A 41 4.85 -17.33 19.90
N LYS A 42 5.63 -18.24 20.48
CA LYS A 42 5.10 -19.38 21.26
C LYS A 42 4.45 -19.00 22.60
N ALA A 43 4.43 -17.73 23.00
CA ALA A 43 3.95 -17.32 24.32
C ALA A 43 2.66 -16.48 24.36
N LYS A 44 2.04 -16.11 23.22
CA LYS A 44 0.84 -15.26 23.23
C LYS A 44 -0.20 -15.65 22.18
N GLU A 45 -0.74 -16.86 22.25
CA GLU A 45 -2.15 -17.06 21.83
C GLU A 45 -2.77 -18.30 22.48
N VAL A 46 -2.73 -18.34 23.81
CA VAL A 46 -3.71 -19.10 24.58
C VAL A 46 -4.84 -18.14 24.94
N LYS A 47 -6.04 -18.42 24.40
CA LYS A 47 -7.37 -17.80 24.60
C LYS A 47 -7.80 -16.74 23.56
N LYS A 48 -8.66 -17.18 22.63
CA LYS A 48 -10.10 -16.90 22.80
C LYS A 48 -10.97 -18.02 22.20
N PRO A 49 -11.95 -18.56 22.94
CA PRO A 49 -12.82 -19.64 22.48
C PRO A 49 -13.80 -19.16 21.42
N ALA A 50 -14.24 -20.11 20.58
CA ALA A 50 -15.45 -19.98 19.77
C ALA A 50 -16.60 -19.42 20.61
N ALA A 51 -17.22 -18.33 20.14
CA ALA A 51 -18.46 -17.80 20.69
C ALA A 51 -19.42 -17.49 19.54
N ALA A 52 -20.56 -18.18 19.61
CA ALA A 52 -21.76 -18.04 18.78
C ALA A 52 -22.27 -16.57 18.73
N PRO A 53 -23.12 -16.21 17.74
CA PRO A 53 -23.46 -14.83 17.45
C PRO A 53 -24.30 -14.23 18.59
N LYS A 54 -23.73 -13.27 19.31
CA LYS A 54 -24.46 -12.50 20.32
C LYS A 54 -24.97 -11.21 19.69
N ALA A 55 -26.28 -11.00 19.86
CA ALA A 55 -27.12 -9.92 19.38
C ALA A 55 -26.49 -8.53 19.39
N ALA A 56 -26.87 -7.74 18.38
CA ALA A 56 -26.51 -6.35 18.19
C ALA A 56 -26.89 -5.50 19.43
N ALA A 57 -25.88 -4.86 20.02
CA ALA A 57 -26.04 -3.78 20.98
C ALA A 57 -25.66 -2.44 20.32
N PRO A 58 -26.27 -1.32 20.72
CA PRO A 58 -26.28 -0.06 19.94
C PRO A 58 -24.89 0.51 19.68
N ALA A 59 -24.68 0.95 18.44
CA ALA A 59 -23.43 1.55 17.97
C ALA A 59 -23.10 2.83 18.75
N ALA A 60 -21.94 2.84 19.40
CA ALA A 60 -21.34 4.04 19.97
C ALA A 60 -20.98 5.03 18.84
N ALA A 61 -21.28 6.31 19.06
CA ALA A 61 -20.96 7.40 18.14
C ALA A 61 -19.44 7.44 17.84
N PRO A 62 -19.01 7.68 16.58
CA PRO A 62 -17.59 7.72 16.25
C PRO A 62 -16.88 8.87 16.97
N ALA A 63 -15.88 8.52 17.77
CA ALA A 63 -14.91 9.47 18.29
C ALA A 63 -14.14 10.11 17.12
N ALA A 64 -13.90 11.41 17.20
CA ALA A 64 -13.14 12.15 16.19
C ALA A 64 -11.76 11.53 15.96
N ALA A 65 -11.41 11.30 14.69
CA ALA A 65 -10.17 10.66 14.29
C ALA A 65 -8.94 11.51 14.69
N PRO A 66 -7.81 10.89 15.09
CA PRO A 66 -6.55 11.59 15.31
C PRO A 66 -6.10 12.33 14.04
N LYS A 67 -5.65 13.58 14.19
CA LYS A 67 -4.97 14.31 13.10
C LYS A 67 -3.69 13.55 12.75
N ALA A 68 -3.48 13.26 11.47
CA ALA A 68 -2.25 12.63 11.01
C ALA A 68 -1.06 13.59 11.20
N ASP A 69 -0.08 13.18 12.01
CA ASP A 69 1.15 13.94 12.25
C ASP A 69 2.13 13.81 11.08
N ASN A 70 2.06 14.76 10.14
CA ASN A 70 2.90 14.78 8.92
C ASN A 70 4.22 15.55 9.07
N SER A 71 4.58 15.96 10.29
CA SER A 71 5.75 16.82 10.57
C SER A 71 7.08 16.19 10.14
N ALA A 72 7.27 14.90 10.39
CA ALA A 72 8.48 14.17 10.00
C ALA A 72 8.66 14.12 8.47
N VAL A 73 7.58 13.89 7.72
CA VAL A 73 7.60 13.84 6.25
C VAL A 73 7.95 15.22 5.67
N ILE A 74 7.36 16.27 6.23
CA ILE A 74 7.65 17.66 5.82
C ILE A 74 9.12 18.01 6.09
N ALA A 75 9.67 17.60 7.23
CA ALA A 75 11.07 17.84 7.58
C ALA A 75 12.05 17.16 6.61
N VAL A 76 11.77 15.90 6.22
CA VAL A 76 12.61 15.17 5.25
C VAL A 76 12.53 15.80 3.86
N ILE A 77 11.33 16.18 3.41
CA ILE A 77 11.15 16.88 2.12
C ILE A 77 11.90 18.22 2.14
N ALA A 78 11.79 18.98 3.23
CA ALA A 78 12.50 20.25 3.37
C ALA A 78 14.01 20.09 3.38
N ALA A 79 14.53 19.08 4.08
CA ALA A 79 15.96 18.77 4.10
C ALA A 79 16.47 18.36 2.71
N ALA A 80 15.71 17.55 1.97
CA ALA A 80 16.06 17.15 0.60
C ALA A 80 16.08 18.35 -0.36
N VAL A 81 15.10 19.24 -0.25
CA VAL A 81 15.05 20.48 -1.06
C VAL A 81 16.22 21.40 -0.73
N ALA A 82 16.51 21.60 0.55
CA ALA A 82 17.65 22.43 0.99
C ALA A 82 19.02 21.84 0.58
N ALA A 83 19.14 20.51 0.51
CA ALA A 83 20.34 19.85 0.03
C ALA A 83 20.53 19.94 -1.49
N TYR A 84 19.42 20.04 -2.26
CA TYR A 84 19.45 20.17 -3.71
C TYR A 84 19.66 21.62 -4.16
N ASP A 85 19.02 22.55 -3.46
CA ASP A 85 19.11 23.98 -3.74
C ASP A 85 19.12 24.75 -2.41
N SER A 86 20.27 25.34 -2.08
CA SER A 86 20.49 26.02 -0.81
C SER A 86 19.67 27.30 -0.66
N GLU A 87 19.11 27.83 -1.75
CA GLU A 87 18.28 29.05 -1.79
C GLU A 87 16.76 28.74 -1.84
N ALA A 88 16.37 27.47 -1.90
CA ALA A 88 14.97 27.09 -2.05
C ALA A 88 14.14 27.39 -0.79
N ARG A 89 13.15 28.29 -0.91
CA ARG A 89 12.18 28.62 0.14
C ARG A 89 10.86 27.87 -0.07
N ILE A 90 10.51 26.99 0.86
CA ILE A 90 9.25 26.24 0.84
C ILE A 90 8.13 27.10 1.43
N VAL A 91 7.13 27.46 0.62
CA VAL A 91 6.03 28.36 1.02
C VAL A 91 4.85 27.58 1.63
N THR A 92 4.44 26.47 1.02
CA THR A 92 3.37 25.62 1.57
C THR A 92 3.63 24.16 1.21
N VAL A 93 3.28 23.25 2.12
CA VAL A 93 3.25 21.81 1.87
C VAL A 93 1.83 21.33 2.09
N ARG A 94 1.20 20.80 1.03
CA ARG A 94 -0.15 20.26 1.10
C ARG A 94 -0.11 18.74 1.03
N PRO A 95 -0.48 18.02 2.11
CA PRO A 95 -0.62 16.57 2.06
C PRO A 95 -1.75 16.22 1.10
N ILE A 96 -1.47 15.31 0.18
CA ILE A 96 -2.46 14.83 -0.78
C ILE A 96 -3.06 13.54 -0.20
N GLU A 97 -4.27 13.65 0.35
CA GLU A 97 -5.07 12.48 0.71
C GLU A 97 -5.47 11.77 -0.59
N SER A 98 -5.05 10.52 -0.73
CA SER A 98 -5.03 9.81 -2.00
C SER A 98 -6.43 9.46 -2.49
N SER A 99 -7.06 10.36 -3.24
CA SER A 99 -7.95 9.98 -4.34
C SER A 99 -7.19 10.15 -5.65
N VAL A 100 -6.37 9.14 -5.95
CA VAL A 100 -5.49 9.04 -7.13
C VAL A 100 -6.19 9.52 -8.41
N TRP A 101 -7.49 9.23 -8.55
CA TRP A 101 -8.33 9.71 -9.64
C TRP A 101 -8.39 11.24 -9.79
N LYS A 102 -8.67 11.99 -8.72
CA LYS A 102 -8.83 13.45 -8.76
C LYS A 102 -7.50 14.16 -9.02
N ASN A 103 -6.40 13.60 -8.52
CA ASN A 103 -5.07 14.18 -8.66
C ASN A 103 -4.53 13.99 -10.09
N ASN A 104 -4.71 12.80 -10.67
CA ASN A 104 -4.34 12.54 -12.06
C ASN A 104 -5.15 13.40 -13.03
N ALA A 105 -6.46 13.59 -12.80
CA ALA A 105 -7.29 14.45 -13.64
C ALA A 105 -6.79 15.91 -13.65
N ARG A 106 -6.37 16.45 -12.51
CA ARG A 106 -5.79 17.80 -12.42
C ARG A 106 -4.42 17.89 -13.07
N ALA A 107 -3.55 16.90 -12.89
CA ALA A 107 -2.24 16.86 -13.52
C ALA A 107 -2.35 16.81 -15.05
N VAL A 108 -3.27 16.01 -15.58
CA VAL A 108 -3.57 15.93 -17.02
C VAL A 108 -4.14 17.26 -17.54
N ALA A 109 -5.01 17.92 -16.78
CA ALA A 109 -5.55 19.22 -17.16
C ALA A 109 -4.45 20.30 -17.27
N LEU A 110 -3.54 20.36 -16.30
CA LEU A 110 -2.42 21.32 -16.34
C LEU A 110 -1.47 21.05 -17.51
N ASN A 111 -1.18 19.77 -17.79
CA ASN A 111 -0.29 19.38 -18.87
C ASN A 111 -0.88 19.66 -20.27
N ASN A 112 -2.21 19.70 -20.39
CA ASN A 112 -2.92 20.04 -21.63
C ASN A 112 -3.13 21.55 -21.84
N THR A 113 -2.98 22.36 -20.80
CA THR A 113 -3.14 23.84 -20.90
C THR A 113 -1.85 24.59 -21.21
N VAL A 114 -0.71 23.89 -21.26
CA VAL A 114 0.56 24.46 -21.73
C VAL A 114 0.72 24.10 -23.21
N CYS A 115 0.06 24.90 -24.06
CA CYS A 115 0.31 25.00 -25.50
C CYS A 115 0.75 26.44 -25.79
#